data_AF-A0A836UUV1-F1
#
_entry.id   AF-A0A836UUV1-F1
#
_cell.length_a   1.000
_cell.length_b   1.000
_cell.length_c   1.000
_cell.angle_alpha   90.00
_cell.angle_beta   90.00
_cell.angle_gamma   90.00
#
_symmetry.space_group_name_H-M   'P 1'
#
loop_
_entity.id
_entity.type
_entity.pdbx_description
1 polymer ?
#
loop_
_entity_poly.entity_id
_entity_poly.type
_entity_poly.pdbx_seq_one_letter_code
_entity_poly.pdbx_strand_id
1 'polypeptide(L)'
;MTRTLPPNPSLEQFKKQAKDLRKGHQSVSTEAAERIKVYLPRLSAASVDEILQGDFSLQEAQHVIACEYGCKHWQMLCNVVAADLNVLAGLRDTHIQELLRQIDQEDCTRAFNGAGSIVRWRLMGNMSQRVRTIITEEIEAKPNLPAEERVPARHKILAKALEMAAAGQIEWVGGVDITAFAADVALFEEAIERVDFDLLAGLDDRGAQTLLRMVDQKDLVTALKGAAEPVRERFLRNMSARVRGFIESEIELSQADSNYSKSVRRRILIQTGGLAARGLLQWPTGNASMPEAQGAQYAVPEDVTELIARSLDQLTANDMADLWLGIAHQARKEGILSLQPIEQQAVDPFLREALQLIVDGTEPDLLRDMLQTRLVRAILPQQETRCWMIIEAMMAIQSGDNPGVIRHKMATFYLASSDAMQDNDRSVEPTTDELAAQLQQTPVGKMNFDQVADLLTDLGLLARNEHIAGFKGLPAALEDKRDMSSEVLRRGLELLLAGAEPNEVMNVLESMVATRLGGLEKAHRMIIEGVAGTQAGRQPEDIVEAVRQVAV
;
A
#
# COMPACT_ATOMS: atom_id res chain seq x y z
N MET A 1 -36.65 -11.65 25.02
CA MET A 1 -35.91 -10.38 25.04
C MET A 1 -34.50 -10.68 25.48
N THR A 2 -33.52 -10.39 24.62
CA THR A 2 -32.10 -10.47 24.95
C THR A 2 -31.78 -9.45 26.04
N ARG A 3 -31.15 -9.90 27.12
CA ARG A 3 -30.68 -9.07 28.23
C ARG A 3 -29.36 -8.41 27.83
N THR A 4 -29.19 -7.15 28.21
CA THR A 4 -27.88 -6.49 28.13
C THR A 4 -26.97 -6.99 29.24
N LEU A 5 -25.68 -7.16 28.94
CA LEU A 5 -24.69 -7.55 29.95
C LEU A 5 -24.65 -6.51 31.09
N PRO A 6 -24.56 -6.95 32.36
CA PRO A 6 -24.41 -6.06 33.50
C PRO A 6 -23.08 -5.28 33.41
N PRO A 7 -22.99 -4.08 34.00
CA PRO A 7 -21.85 -3.17 33.84
C PRO A 7 -20.52 -3.73 34.36
N ASN A 8 -20.55 -4.64 35.33
CA ASN A 8 -19.40 -5.43 35.78
C ASN A 8 -19.73 -6.93 35.63
N PRO A 9 -19.61 -7.49 34.42
CA PRO A 9 -19.93 -8.89 34.20
C PRO A 9 -18.87 -9.77 34.86
N SER A 10 -19.33 -10.65 35.75
CA SER A 10 -18.47 -11.61 36.45
C SER A 10 -18.83 -13.01 36.01
N LEU A 11 -17.82 -13.77 35.55
CA LEU A 11 -17.98 -15.19 35.23
C LEU A 11 -18.51 -15.99 36.44
N GLU A 12 -18.15 -15.60 37.66
CA GLU A 12 -18.68 -16.24 38.86
C GLU A 12 -20.18 -15.99 39.04
N GLN A 13 -20.64 -14.76 38.75
CA GLN A 13 -22.06 -14.42 38.80
C GLN A 13 -22.86 -15.17 37.75
N PHE A 14 -22.38 -15.29 36.51
CA PHE A 14 -23.08 -16.07 35.48
C PHE A 14 -23.08 -17.56 35.77
N LYS A 15 -21.98 -18.11 36.33
CA LYS A 15 -21.94 -19.49 36.82
C LYS A 15 -22.96 -19.72 37.94
N LYS A 16 -23.17 -18.73 38.81
CA LYS A 16 -24.20 -18.78 39.86
C LYS A 16 -25.62 -18.75 39.26
N GLN A 17 -25.88 -17.85 38.31
CA GLN A 17 -27.17 -17.79 37.60
C GLN A 17 -27.51 -19.10 36.88
N ALA A 18 -26.53 -19.74 36.23
CA ALA A 18 -26.74 -21.05 35.59
C ALA A 18 -27.09 -22.14 36.62
N LYS A 19 -26.44 -22.14 37.79
CA LYS A 19 -26.79 -23.05 38.89
C LYS A 19 -28.18 -22.76 39.45
N ASP A 20 -28.56 -21.49 39.59
CA ASP A 20 -29.87 -21.08 40.09
C ASP A 20 -30.99 -21.44 39.10
N LEU A 21 -30.75 -21.28 37.79
CA LEU A 21 -31.69 -21.71 36.74
C LEU A 21 -31.91 -23.23 36.77
N ARG A 22 -30.83 -24.01 36.91
CA ARG A 22 -30.91 -25.47 37.05
C ARG A 22 -31.67 -25.88 38.32
N LYS A 23 -31.43 -25.18 39.43
CA LYS A 23 -32.16 -25.41 40.68
C LYS A 23 -33.64 -25.06 40.55
N GLY A 24 -33.97 -23.99 39.82
CA GLY A 24 -35.34 -23.59 39.52
C GLY A 24 -36.11 -24.62 38.69
N HIS A 25 -35.44 -25.25 37.72
CA HIS A 25 -35.98 -26.40 36.97
C HIS A 25 -36.25 -27.60 37.90
N GLN A 26 -35.28 -27.96 38.76
CA GLN A 26 -35.44 -29.04 39.74
C GLN A 26 -36.57 -28.80 40.75
N SER A 27 -36.88 -27.54 41.06
CA SER A 27 -37.98 -27.14 41.95
C SER A 27 -39.30 -26.88 41.22
N VAL A 28 -39.42 -27.30 39.95
CA VAL A 28 -40.66 -27.20 39.16
C VAL A 28 -41.15 -25.75 38.98
N SER A 29 -40.21 -24.80 38.80
CA SER A 29 -40.55 -23.39 38.55
C SER A 29 -40.99 -23.17 37.10
N THR A 30 -42.20 -22.65 36.91
CA THR A 30 -42.76 -22.31 35.59
C THR A 30 -41.94 -21.25 34.87
N GLU A 31 -41.40 -20.25 35.60
CA GLU A 31 -40.55 -19.20 35.05
C GLU A 31 -39.22 -19.74 34.50
N ALA A 32 -38.62 -20.74 35.18
CA ALA A 32 -37.40 -21.38 34.69
C ALA A 32 -37.66 -22.17 33.41
N ALA A 33 -38.78 -22.87 33.32
CA ALA A 33 -39.17 -23.66 32.15
C ALA A 33 -39.46 -22.79 30.92
N GLU A 34 -40.09 -21.63 31.09
CA GLU A 34 -40.30 -20.66 30.00
C GLU A 34 -38.97 -20.11 29.47
N ARG A 35 -38.02 -19.78 30.35
CA ARG A 35 -36.68 -19.32 29.95
C ARG A 35 -35.91 -20.40 29.18
N ILE A 36 -35.98 -21.64 29.65
CA ILE A 36 -35.37 -22.81 28.98
C ILE A 36 -35.96 -22.99 27.58
N LYS A 37 -37.30 -22.94 27.45
CA LYS A 37 -38.01 -23.10 26.17
C LYS A 37 -37.55 -22.11 25.10
N VAL A 38 -37.33 -20.86 25.48
CA VAL A 38 -36.97 -19.79 24.54
C VAL A 38 -35.57 -19.98 23.93
N TYR A 39 -34.61 -20.47 24.72
CA TYR A 39 -33.19 -20.44 24.33
C TYR A 39 -32.56 -21.81 24.07
N LEU A 40 -33.29 -22.91 24.28
CA LEU A 40 -32.85 -24.26 23.91
C LEU A 40 -33.57 -24.79 22.68
N PRO A 41 -32.88 -24.92 21.52
CA PRO A 41 -33.50 -25.39 20.29
C PRO A 41 -34.22 -26.75 20.43
N ARG A 42 -33.63 -27.70 21.18
CA ARG A 42 -34.21 -29.04 21.38
C ARG A 42 -35.54 -29.05 22.14
N LEU A 43 -35.80 -28.02 22.95
CA LEU A 43 -37.00 -27.90 23.80
C LEU A 43 -37.97 -26.82 23.33
N SER A 44 -37.69 -26.17 22.20
CA SER A 44 -38.49 -25.07 21.66
C SER A 44 -39.94 -25.46 21.35
N ALA A 45 -40.17 -26.70 20.90
CA ALA A 45 -41.49 -27.25 20.58
C ALA A 45 -42.18 -27.96 21.76
N ALA A 46 -41.48 -28.17 22.88
CA ALA A 46 -42.01 -28.88 24.04
C ALA A 46 -42.95 -27.99 24.89
N SER A 47 -43.91 -28.61 25.56
CA SER A 47 -44.76 -27.96 26.56
C SER A 47 -43.97 -27.68 27.85
N VAL A 48 -44.46 -26.73 28.67
CA VAL A 48 -43.82 -26.38 29.95
C VAL A 48 -43.74 -27.61 30.86
N ASP A 49 -44.77 -28.45 30.88
CA ASP A 49 -44.81 -29.68 31.68
C ASP A 49 -43.79 -30.73 31.19
N GLU A 50 -43.61 -30.89 29.88
CA GLU A 50 -42.59 -31.80 29.31
C GLU A 50 -41.17 -31.32 29.61
N ILE A 51 -40.93 -30.00 29.61
CA ILE A 51 -39.63 -29.42 29.97
C ILE A 51 -39.32 -29.67 31.44
N LEU A 52 -40.32 -29.54 32.32
CA LEU A 52 -40.17 -29.75 33.76
C LEU A 52 -39.93 -31.23 34.14
N GLN A 53 -40.46 -32.18 33.37
CA GLN A 53 -40.24 -33.61 33.57
C GLN A 53 -38.96 -34.15 32.90
N GLY A 54 -38.36 -33.40 31.97
CA GLY A 54 -37.15 -33.80 31.25
C GLY A 54 -35.85 -33.49 31.98
N ASP A 55 -34.75 -34.08 31.51
CA ASP A 55 -33.41 -33.81 32.03
C ASP A 55 -32.87 -32.45 31.57
N PHE A 56 -32.32 -31.69 32.52
CA PHE A 56 -31.68 -30.39 32.27
C PHE A 56 -30.31 -30.32 32.95
N SER A 57 -29.27 -30.30 32.12
CA SER A 57 -27.87 -30.31 32.56
C SER A 57 -27.36 -28.90 32.91
N LEU A 58 -26.23 -28.84 33.63
CA LEU A 58 -25.57 -27.57 33.93
C LEU A 58 -25.03 -26.89 32.65
N GLN A 59 -24.57 -27.66 31.66
CA GLN A 59 -24.09 -27.13 30.39
C GLN A 59 -25.22 -26.46 29.60
N GLU A 60 -26.42 -27.02 29.65
CA GLU A 60 -27.60 -26.44 29.03
C GLU A 60 -28.07 -25.19 29.77
N ALA A 61 -27.99 -25.19 31.11
CA ALA A 61 -28.23 -23.98 31.89
C ALA A 61 -27.24 -22.86 31.52
N GLN A 62 -25.97 -23.19 31.34
CA GLN A 62 -24.95 -22.26 30.86
C GLN A 62 -25.23 -21.76 29.44
N HIS A 63 -25.69 -22.62 28.54
CA HIS A 63 -26.10 -22.24 27.19
C HIS A 63 -27.28 -21.27 27.19
N VAL A 64 -28.33 -21.54 28.00
CA VAL A 64 -29.48 -20.65 28.15
C VAL A 64 -29.04 -19.27 28.66
N ILE A 65 -28.18 -19.21 29.69
CA ILE A 65 -27.64 -17.95 30.18
C ILE A 65 -26.83 -17.22 29.10
N ALA A 66 -26.00 -17.92 28.32
CA ALA A 66 -25.26 -17.30 27.22
C ALA A 66 -26.18 -16.69 26.16
N CYS A 67 -27.20 -17.43 25.73
CA CYS A 67 -28.17 -16.98 24.74
C CYS A 67 -29.05 -15.82 25.25
N GLU A 68 -29.37 -15.79 26.55
CA GLU A 68 -30.05 -14.66 27.18
C GLU A 68 -29.26 -13.34 27.01
N TYR A 69 -27.93 -13.40 27.03
CA TYR A 69 -27.04 -12.25 26.83
C TYR A 69 -26.57 -12.08 25.37
N GLY A 70 -27.21 -12.75 24.41
CA GLY A 70 -26.91 -12.63 22.98
C GLY A 70 -25.70 -13.44 22.49
N CYS A 71 -25.13 -14.31 23.32
CA CYS A 71 -24.01 -15.17 22.95
C CYS A 71 -24.51 -16.56 22.47
N LYS A 72 -23.95 -17.09 21.38
CA LYS A 72 -24.39 -18.39 20.80
C LYS A 72 -24.06 -19.62 21.66
N HIS A 73 -23.04 -19.54 22.52
CA HIS A 73 -22.69 -20.62 23.45
C HIS A 73 -21.92 -20.09 24.67
N TRP A 74 -21.83 -20.90 25.73
CA TRP A 74 -21.17 -20.53 26.99
C TRP A 74 -19.72 -20.09 26.82
N GLN A 75 -18.96 -20.76 25.96
CA GLN A 75 -17.57 -20.37 25.68
C GLN A 75 -17.48 -18.95 25.08
N MET A 76 -18.44 -18.55 24.24
CA MET A 76 -18.50 -17.20 23.67
C MET A 76 -18.76 -16.16 24.77
N LEU A 77 -19.67 -16.44 25.71
CA LEU A 77 -19.90 -15.55 26.88
C LEU A 77 -18.64 -15.45 27.75
N CYS A 78 -17.95 -16.56 27.99
CA CYS A 78 -16.69 -16.55 28.73
C CYS A 78 -15.63 -15.67 28.07
N ASN A 79 -15.52 -15.77 26.75
CA ASN A 79 -14.58 -14.97 25.96
C ASN A 79 -14.99 -13.49 25.95
N VAL A 80 -16.27 -13.15 25.80
CA VAL A 80 -16.76 -11.76 25.84
C VAL A 80 -16.43 -11.07 27.16
N VAL A 81 -16.59 -11.78 28.28
CA VAL A 81 -16.33 -11.25 29.62
C VAL A 81 -14.83 -11.16 29.92
N ALA A 82 -14.00 -11.94 29.25
CA ALA A 82 -12.55 -11.96 29.41
C ALA A 82 -11.77 -11.12 28.37
N ALA A 83 -12.39 -10.79 27.24
CA ALA A 83 -11.73 -10.15 26.10
C ALA A 83 -11.67 -8.62 26.25
N ASP A 84 -10.49 -8.06 25.95
CA ASP A 84 -10.31 -6.62 25.80
C ASP A 84 -10.64 -6.18 24.36
N LEU A 85 -10.98 -4.90 24.19
CA LEU A 85 -11.23 -4.30 22.88
C LEU A 85 -10.03 -4.49 21.92
N ASN A 86 -8.82 -4.63 22.47
CA ASN A 86 -7.58 -4.91 21.74
C ASN A 86 -7.67 -6.09 20.76
N VAL A 87 -8.54 -7.07 21.01
CA VAL A 87 -8.77 -8.19 20.09
C VAL A 87 -9.25 -7.72 18.70
N LEU A 88 -9.94 -6.58 18.62
CA LEU A 88 -10.40 -6.01 17.35
C LEU A 88 -9.25 -5.46 16.50
N ALA A 89 -8.07 -5.23 17.10
CA ALA A 89 -6.89 -4.79 16.37
C ALA A 89 -6.28 -5.89 15.49
N GLY A 90 -6.81 -7.12 15.52
CA GLY A 90 -6.45 -8.20 14.60
C GLY A 90 -7.44 -8.41 13.44
N LEU A 91 -8.54 -7.65 13.37
CA LEU A 91 -9.49 -7.71 12.25
C LEU A 91 -8.86 -7.17 10.95
N ARG A 92 -9.45 -7.39 9.79
CA ARG A 92 -9.08 -6.60 8.59
C ARG A 92 -9.71 -5.21 8.66
N ASP A 93 -9.14 -4.23 7.98
CA ASP A 93 -9.70 -2.87 7.92
C ASP A 93 -11.13 -2.87 7.35
N THR A 94 -11.38 -3.68 6.32
CA THR A 94 -12.74 -3.92 5.78
C THR A 94 -13.71 -4.50 6.81
N HIS A 95 -13.24 -5.42 7.66
CA HIS A 95 -14.05 -6.00 8.73
C HIS A 95 -14.27 -5.04 9.89
N ILE A 96 -13.29 -4.19 10.18
CA ILE A 96 -13.48 -3.08 11.13
C ILE A 96 -14.53 -2.13 10.59
N GLN A 97 -14.47 -1.74 9.31
CA GLN A 97 -15.46 -0.86 8.68
C GLN A 97 -16.87 -1.47 8.73
N GLU A 98 -17.00 -2.76 8.43
CA GLU A 98 -18.27 -3.48 8.49
C GLU A 98 -18.80 -3.57 9.93
N LEU A 99 -17.93 -3.87 10.90
CA LEU A 99 -18.25 -3.87 12.32
C LEU A 99 -18.73 -2.48 12.78
N LEU A 100 -17.99 -1.43 12.45
CA LEU A 100 -18.30 -0.04 12.81
C LEU A 100 -19.58 0.47 12.17
N ARG A 101 -19.98 -0.07 11.02
CA ARG A 101 -21.28 0.24 10.38
C ARG A 101 -22.47 -0.31 11.17
N GLN A 102 -22.25 -1.35 11.98
CA GLN A 102 -23.28 -1.99 12.79
C GLN A 102 -23.21 -1.61 14.28
N ILE A 103 -22.38 -0.62 14.63
CA ILE A 103 -22.21 -0.12 16.01
C ILE A 103 -22.61 1.35 16.06
N ASP A 104 -23.32 1.71 17.13
CA ASP A 104 -23.70 3.10 17.38
C ASP A 104 -22.50 3.97 17.74
N GLN A 105 -22.51 5.22 17.26
CA GLN A 105 -21.46 6.20 17.53
C GLN A 105 -21.25 6.42 19.04
N GLU A 106 -22.33 6.41 19.83
CA GLU A 106 -22.28 6.59 21.28
C GLU A 106 -21.53 5.45 21.99
N ASP A 107 -21.72 4.22 21.51
CA ASP A 107 -20.99 3.05 22.02
C ASP A 107 -19.51 3.11 21.59
N CYS A 108 -19.19 3.62 20.40
CA CYS A 108 -17.80 3.90 20.00
C CYS A 108 -17.13 4.94 20.92
N THR A 109 -17.77 6.09 21.16
CA THR A 109 -17.24 7.14 22.05
C THR A 109 -16.94 6.59 23.45
N ARG A 110 -17.89 5.85 24.03
CA ARG A 110 -17.73 5.25 25.38
C ARG A 110 -16.68 4.15 25.41
N ALA A 111 -16.64 3.27 24.40
CA ALA A 111 -15.72 2.14 24.37
C ALA A 111 -14.27 2.59 24.13
N PHE A 112 -14.07 3.61 23.28
CA PHE A 112 -12.74 4.12 22.92
C PHE A 112 -12.12 4.94 24.03
N ASN A 113 -12.95 5.50 24.92
CA ASN A 113 -12.49 6.10 26.16
C ASN A 113 -11.77 5.02 27.00
N GLY A 114 -10.45 5.17 27.17
CA GLY A 114 -9.60 4.19 27.85
C GLY A 114 -9.33 2.88 27.12
N ALA A 115 -9.65 2.75 25.83
CA ALA A 115 -9.21 1.61 25.01
C ALA A 115 -7.70 1.68 24.75
N GLY A 116 -7.06 0.54 24.46
CA GLY A 116 -5.65 0.48 24.07
C GLY A 116 -5.37 1.39 22.87
N SER A 117 -4.20 2.04 22.88
CA SER A 117 -3.87 3.06 21.87
C SER A 117 -3.88 2.51 20.43
N ILE A 118 -3.49 1.25 20.25
CA ILE A 118 -3.44 0.56 18.96
C ILE A 118 -4.86 0.33 18.41
N VAL A 119 -5.72 -0.30 19.20
CA VAL A 119 -7.08 -0.61 18.76
C VAL A 119 -7.88 0.65 18.54
N ARG A 120 -7.72 1.66 19.40
CA ARG A 120 -8.35 2.96 19.22
C ARG A 120 -7.89 3.62 17.92
N TRP A 121 -6.58 3.64 17.65
CA TRP A 121 -6.05 4.19 16.41
C TRP A 121 -6.58 3.45 15.17
N ARG A 122 -6.63 2.11 15.21
CA ARG A 122 -7.17 1.31 14.10
C ARG A 122 -8.65 1.54 13.85
N LEU A 123 -9.46 1.50 14.91
CA LEU A 123 -10.90 1.69 14.81
C LEU A 123 -11.21 3.10 14.31
N MET A 124 -10.55 4.13 14.86
CA MET A 124 -10.69 5.51 14.40
C MET A 124 -10.19 5.69 12.96
N GLY A 125 -9.09 5.03 12.61
CA GLY A 125 -8.47 4.99 11.27
C GLY A 125 -9.42 4.51 10.17
N ASN A 126 -10.34 3.62 10.52
CA ASN A 126 -11.32 3.01 9.63
C ASN A 126 -12.68 3.73 9.60
N MET A 127 -12.83 4.84 10.31
CA MET A 127 -14.03 5.68 10.27
C MET A 127 -13.88 6.81 9.24
N SER A 128 -15.02 7.32 8.75
CA SER A 128 -15.03 8.57 8.01
C SER A 128 -14.47 9.72 8.84
N GLN A 129 -13.80 10.68 8.19
CA GLN A 129 -13.20 11.84 8.87
C GLN A 129 -14.22 12.58 9.74
N ARG A 130 -15.46 12.76 9.25
CA ARG A 130 -16.55 13.40 10.01
C ARG A 130 -16.85 12.66 11.32
N VAL A 131 -16.98 11.34 11.29
CA VAL A 131 -17.28 10.53 12.47
C VAL A 131 -16.10 10.53 13.45
N ARG A 132 -14.87 10.43 12.92
CA ARG A 132 -13.65 10.50 13.71
C ARG A 132 -13.54 11.82 14.47
N THR A 133 -13.78 12.96 13.83
CA THR A 133 -13.72 14.28 14.46
C THR A 133 -14.71 14.38 15.63
N ILE A 134 -15.97 13.94 15.42
CA ILE A 134 -16.98 14.02 16.48
C ILE A 134 -16.60 13.14 17.68
N ILE A 135 -16.18 11.89 17.43
CA ILE A 135 -15.76 10.98 18.52
C ILE A 135 -14.53 11.53 19.25
N THR A 136 -13.57 12.11 18.53
CA THR A 136 -12.38 12.74 19.15
C THR A 136 -12.78 13.89 20.05
N GLU A 137 -13.60 14.83 19.57
CA GLU A 137 -14.07 15.98 20.33
C GLU A 137 -14.86 15.55 21.59
N GLU A 138 -15.70 14.53 21.47
CA GLU A 138 -16.45 13.99 22.62
C GLU A 138 -15.56 13.31 23.65
N ILE A 139 -14.53 12.58 23.22
CA ILE A 139 -13.57 11.96 24.15
C ILE A 139 -12.70 13.03 24.82
N GLU A 140 -12.29 14.08 24.10
CA GLU A 140 -11.54 15.20 24.66
C GLU A 140 -12.37 16.00 25.66
N ALA A 141 -13.68 16.15 25.44
CA ALA A 141 -14.59 16.78 26.39
C ALA A 141 -14.74 15.98 27.71
N LYS A 142 -14.56 14.65 27.67
CA LYS A 142 -14.68 13.75 28.83
C LYS A 142 -13.58 12.68 28.85
N PRO A 143 -12.32 13.03 29.18
CA PRO A 143 -11.16 12.15 28.97
C PRO A 143 -11.10 10.92 29.90
N ASN A 144 -11.94 10.84 30.94
CA ASN A 144 -11.93 9.77 31.94
C ASN A 144 -13.35 9.31 32.29
N LEU A 145 -14.05 8.68 31.34
CA LEU A 145 -15.36 8.10 31.62
C LEU A 145 -15.25 6.99 32.69
N PRO A 146 -16.21 6.87 33.63
CA PRO A 146 -16.20 5.81 34.63
C PRO A 146 -16.35 4.42 33.98
N ALA A 147 -15.80 3.40 34.63
CA ALA A 147 -15.85 2.02 34.12
C ALA A 147 -17.30 1.55 33.86
N GLU A 148 -18.26 2.03 34.65
CA GLU A 148 -19.69 1.74 34.53
C GLU A 148 -20.29 2.13 33.17
N GLU A 149 -19.72 3.14 32.49
CA GLU A 149 -20.16 3.57 31.16
C GLU A 149 -19.33 2.95 30.04
N ARG A 150 -18.03 2.78 30.27
CA ARG A 150 -17.10 2.26 29.26
C ARG A 150 -17.32 0.77 29.02
N VAL A 151 -17.37 -0.01 30.10
CA VAL A 151 -17.37 -1.47 30.05
C VAL A 151 -18.58 -2.04 29.30
N PRO A 152 -19.83 -1.56 29.52
CA PRO A 152 -20.98 -2.02 28.71
C PRO A 152 -20.80 -1.77 27.21
N ALA A 153 -20.29 -0.60 26.83
CA ALA A 153 -20.08 -0.25 25.43
C ALA A 153 -19.02 -1.16 24.78
N ARG A 154 -17.92 -1.45 25.48
CA ARG A 154 -16.91 -2.42 25.00
C ARG A 154 -17.52 -3.79 24.74
N HIS A 155 -18.33 -4.28 25.66
CA HIS A 155 -18.95 -5.59 25.53
C HIS A 155 -19.94 -5.66 24.38
N LYS A 156 -20.72 -4.60 24.13
CA LYS A 156 -21.61 -4.55 22.95
C LYS A 156 -20.83 -4.67 21.65
N ILE A 157 -19.74 -3.91 21.52
CA ILE A 157 -18.87 -3.95 20.33
C ILE A 157 -18.28 -5.36 20.14
N LEU A 158 -17.75 -5.96 21.21
CA LEU A 158 -17.16 -7.30 21.16
C LEU A 158 -18.21 -8.38 20.86
N ALA A 159 -19.39 -8.31 21.48
CA ALA A 159 -20.49 -9.22 21.21
C ALA A 159 -20.93 -9.12 19.73
N LYS A 160 -20.99 -7.90 19.19
CA LYS A 160 -21.33 -7.68 17.79
C LYS A 160 -20.27 -8.24 16.84
N ALA A 161 -18.99 -8.02 17.14
CA ALA A 161 -17.90 -8.59 16.37
C ALA A 161 -17.96 -10.13 16.35
N LEU A 162 -18.21 -10.77 17.49
CA LEU A 162 -18.32 -12.22 17.57
C LEU A 162 -19.57 -12.77 16.88
N GLU A 163 -20.70 -12.06 16.92
CA GLU A 163 -21.90 -12.42 16.17
C GLU A 163 -21.61 -12.45 14.66
N MET A 164 -21.00 -11.37 14.15
CA MET A 164 -20.62 -11.21 12.75
C MET A 164 -19.58 -12.26 12.34
N ALA A 165 -18.65 -12.59 13.22
CA ALA A 165 -17.66 -13.64 12.99
C ALA A 165 -18.30 -15.02 12.88
N ALA A 166 -19.21 -15.34 13.79
CA ALA A 166 -19.97 -16.58 13.75
C ALA A 166 -20.99 -16.64 12.60
N ALA A 167 -21.18 -15.55 11.87
CA ALA A 167 -21.94 -15.48 10.63
C ALA A 167 -21.02 -15.51 9.39
N GLY A 168 -19.71 -15.59 9.56
CA GLY A 168 -18.71 -15.54 8.47
C GLY A 168 -18.57 -14.16 7.82
N GLN A 169 -19.09 -13.10 8.45
CA GLN A 169 -19.06 -11.74 7.91
C GLN A 169 -17.76 -11.00 8.23
N ILE A 170 -17.11 -11.37 9.33
CA ILE A 170 -15.79 -10.85 9.70
C ILE A 170 -14.87 -11.99 10.12
N GLU A 171 -13.60 -11.83 9.83
CA GLU A 171 -12.54 -12.77 10.17
C GLU A 171 -11.30 -12.02 10.66
N TRP A 172 -10.56 -12.64 11.57
CA TRP A 172 -9.26 -12.14 12.01
C TRP A 172 -8.19 -12.59 11.04
N VAL A 173 -7.18 -11.74 10.83
CA VAL A 173 -6.07 -12.03 9.93
C VAL A 173 -5.36 -13.31 10.40
N GLY A 174 -5.14 -14.27 9.49
CA GLY A 174 -4.37 -15.49 9.74
C GLY A 174 -5.15 -16.71 10.25
N GLY A 175 -6.49 -16.70 10.23
CA GLY A 175 -7.28 -17.86 10.68
C GLY A 175 -7.11 -18.19 12.17
N VAL A 176 -6.61 -17.21 12.94
CA VAL A 176 -6.30 -17.36 14.36
C VAL A 176 -7.60 -17.40 15.15
N ASP A 177 -7.79 -18.51 15.87
CA ASP A 177 -8.83 -18.64 16.88
C ASP A 177 -8.65 -17.51 17.92
N ILE A 178 -9.75 -16.85 18.27
CA ILE A 178 -9.80 -15.67 19.16
C ILE A 178 -9.21 -16.00 20.55
N THR A 179 -9.02 -17.28 20.84
CA THR A 179 -8.39 -17.87 22.02
C THR A 179 -6.86 -17.73 22.08
N ALA A 180 -6.16 -17.54 20.95
CA ALA A 180 -4.69 -17.53 20.90
C ALA A 180 -4.05 -16.13 20.78
N PHE A 181 -4.72 -15.17 20.13
CA PHE A 181 -4.13 -13.84 19.83
C PHE A 181 -4.02 -12.90 21.05
N ALA A 182 -4.78 -13.15 22.12
CA ALA A 182 -4.70 -12.37 23.36
C ALA A 182 -3.34 -12.53 24.05
N ALA A 183 -2.60 -13.62 23.79
CA ALA A 183 -1.25 -13.82 24.30
C ALA A 183 -0.22 -13.00 23.53
N ASP A 184 -0.31 -12.92 22.19
CA ASP A 184 0.72 -12.29 21.34
C ASP A 184 0.69 -10.76 21.35
N VAL A 185 -0.50 -10.14 21.46
CA VAL A 185 -0.61 -8.67 21.62
C VAL A 185 -0.19 -8.24 23.03
N ALA A 186 -0.51 -9.04 24.05
CA ALA A 186 -0.03 -8.81 25.41
C ALA A 186 1.49 -8.98 25.50
N LEU A 187 2.06 -10.00 24.84
CA LEU A 187 3.51 -10.20 24.71
C LEU A 187 4.18 -9.06 23.94
N PHE A 188 3.57 -8.53 22.88
CA PHE A 188 4.09 -7.39 22.13
C PHE A 188 4.06 -6.09 22.95
N GLU A 189 2.96 -5.81 23.65
CA GLU A 189 2.85 -4.65 24.55
C GLU A 189 3.80 -4.78 25.75
N GLU A 190 3.93 -5.96 26.35
CA GLU A 190 4.85 -6.24 27.46
C GLU A 190 6.31 -6.22 27.02
N ALA A 191 6.62 -6.64 25.78
CA ALA A 191 7.95 -6.54 25.21
C ALA A 191 8.33 -5.08 24.90
N ILE A 192 7.41 -4.29 24.34
CA ILE A 192 7.62 -2.85 24.11
C ILE A 192 7.66 -2.06 25.43
N GLU A 193 6.95 -2.49 26.48
CA GLU A 193 7.07 -1.91 27.82
C GLU A 193 8.50 -1.99 28.38
N ARG A 194 9.29 -2.97 27.94
CA ARG A 194 10.69 -3.15 28.35
C ARG A 194 11.68 -2.41 27.45
N VAL A 195 11.20 -1.77 26.38
CA VAL A 195 12.01 -1.00 25.42
C VAL A 195 12.05 0.46 25.84
N ASP A 196 13.26 1.00 25.97
CA ASP A 196 13.47 2.42 26.25
C ASP A 196 13.17 3.28 25.01
N PHE A 197 12.57 4.45 25.23
CA PHE A 197 12.34 5.45 24.19
C PHE A 197 13.66 5.90 23.56
N ASP A 198 14.76 5.80 24.31
CA ASP A 198 16.10 6.13 23.84
C ASP A 198 16.59 5.28 22.65
N LEU A 199 15.96 4.12 22.43
CA LEU A 199 16.22 3.28 21.26
C LEU A 199 15.98 4.01 19.93
N LEU A 200 15.06 4.97 19.89
CA LEU A 200 14.71 5.71 18.68
C LEU A 200 15.85 6.58 18.12
N ALA A 201 16.91 6.83 18.90
CA ALA A 201 18.13 7.48 18.40
C ALA A 201 18.79 6.71 17.25
N GLY A 202 18.60 5.38 17.21
CA GLY A 202 19.14 4.48 16.19
C GLY A 202 18.32 4.40 14.90
N LEU A 203 17.21 5.14 14.76
CA LEU A 203 16.46 5.21 13.51
C LEU A 203 17.34 5.76 12.38
N ASP A 204 17.15 5.23 11.17
CA ASP A 204 17.68 5.84 9.95
C ASP A 204 16.90 7.13 9.62
N ASP A 205 17.47 8.00 8.78
CA ASP A 205 16.87 9.30 8.49
C ASP A 205 15.52 9.17 7.77
N ARG A 206 15.37 8.13 6.93
CA ARG A 206 14.08 7.80 6.30
C ARG A 206 13.05 7.36 7.33
N GLY A 207 13.40 6.47 8.26
CA GLY A 207 12.51 6.02 9.33
C GLY A 207 12.10 7.14 10.27
N ALA A 208 13.04 8.03 10.63
CA ALA A 208 12.74 9.22 11.43
C ALA A 208 11.74 10.15 10.72
N GLN A 209 11.92 10.39 9.42
CA GLN A 209 11.00 11.21 8.62
C GLN A 209 9.61 10.56 8.43
N THR A 210 9.55 9.23 8.30
CA THR A 210 8.28 8.49 8.24
C THR A 210 7.53 8.59 9.56
N LEU A 211 8.22 8.42 10.69
CA LEU A 211 7.61 8.56 12.00
C LEU A 211 7.15 10.00 12.28
N LEU A 212 7.94 11.01 11.91
CA LEU A 212 7.59 12.44 12.05
C LEU A 212 6.33 12.84 11.29
N ARG A 213 6.00 12.17 10.18
CA ARG A 213 4.77 12.41 9.41
C ARG A 213 3.52 11.82 10.07
N MET A 214 3.69 10.83 10.95
CA MET A 214 2.60 10.07 11.55
C MET A 214 2.32 10.47 13.01
N VAL A 215 3.27 11.14 13.66
CA VAL A 215 3.15 11.58 15.05
C VAL A 215 2.62 13.00 15.12
N ASP A 216 1.58 13.21 15.92
CA ASP A 216 1.02 14.54 16.18
C ASP A 216 2.06 15.47 16.83
N GLN A 217 2.06 16.73 16.39
CA GLN A 217 3.05 17.72 16.81
C GLN A 217 3.09 17.92 18.34
N LYS A 218 1.92 17.93 18.99
CA LYS A 218 1.79 18.07 20.46
C LYS A 218 2.36 16.86 21.21
N ASP A 219 2.15 15.66 20.65
CA ASP A 219 2.69 14.42 21.20
C ASP A 219 4.20 14.36 21.05
N LEU A 220 4.72 14.81 19.90
CA LEU A 220 6.16 14.90 19.66
C LEU A 220 6.87 15.84 20.65
N VAL A 221 6.35 17.06 20.85
CA VAL A 221 6.87 18.00 21.85
C VAL A 221 6.89 17.37 23.24
N THR A 222 5.78 16.72 23.61
CA THR A 222 5.63 16.08 24.93
C THR A 222 6.57 14.89 25.12
N ALA A 223 6.84 14.12 24.06
CA ALA A 223 7.73 12.98 24.10
C ALA A 223 9.21 13.39 24.16
N LEU A 224 9.61 14.42 23.39
CA LEU A 224 10.98 14.91 23.34
C LEU A 224 11.40 15.70 24.60
N LYS A 225 10.44 16.27 25.32
CA LYS A 225 10.68 16.91 26.62
C LYS A 225 11.27 15.89 27.60
N GLY A 226 12.54 16.04 27.96
CA GLY A 226 13.24 15.13 28.86
C GLY A 226 13.64 13.77 28.27
N ALA A 227 13.56 13.60 26.94
CA ALA A 227 14.22 12.49 26.24
C ALA A 227 15.75 12.71 26.18
N ALA A 228 16.52 11.64 26.00
CA ALA A 228 17.97 11.75 25.86
C ALA A 228 18.36 12.58 24.63
N GLU A 229 19.48 13.29 24.74
CA GLU A 229 19.97 14.19 23.69
C GLU A 229 20.12 13.51 22.31
N PRO A 230 20.62 12.26 22.19
CA PRO A 230 20.73 11.59 20.89
C PRO A 230 19.39 11.38 20.19
N VAL A 231 18.32 11.13 20.96
CA VAL A 231 16.96 10.97 20.42
C VAL A 231 16.45 12.31 19.93
N ARG A 232 16.62 13.35 20.75
CA ARG A 232 16.21 14.71 20.40
C ARG A 232 16.89 15.16 19.11
N GLU A 233 18.20 14.99 19.01
CA GLU A 233 18.96 15.33 17.81
C GLU A 233 18.50 14.54 16.58
N ARG A 234 18.20 13.24 16.73
CA ARG A 234 17.69 12.40 15.62
C ARG A 234 16.41 12.96 15.00
N PHE A 235 15.45 13.37 15.83
CA PHE A 235 14.20 13.93 15.35
C PHE A 235 14.37 15.36 14.82
N LEU A 236 15.10 16.22 15.54
CA LEU A 236 15.27 17.62 15.13
C LEU A 236 16.07 17.76 13.83
N ARG A 237 17.10 16.93 13.60
CA ARG A 237 17.89 16.96 12.35
C ARG A 237 17.06 16.64 11.11
N ASN A 238 16.05 15.80 11.27
CA ASN A 238 15.14 15.36 10.21
C ASN A 238 13.96 16.31 9.96
N MET A 239 13.92 17.47 10.64
CA MET A 239 12.94 18.53 10.41
C MET A 239 13.53 19.71 9.62
N SER A 240 12.65 20.51 9.00
CA SER A 240 13.04 21.82 8.46
C SER A 240 13.44 22.78 9.57
N ALA A 241 14.33 23.75 9.26
CA ALA A 241 14.82 24.73 10.24
C ALA A 241 13.70 25.51 10.95
N ARG A 242 12.60 25.78 10.22
CA ARG A 242 11.40 26.45 10.77
C ARG A 242 10.64 25.57 11.77
N VAL A 243 10.42 24.30 11.43
CA VAL A 243 9.69 23.37 12.31
C VAL A 243 10.53 23.03 13.54
N ARG A 244 11.84 22.85 13.38
CA ARG A 244 12.80 22.65 14.47
C ARG A 244 12.72 23.76 15.51
N GLY A 245 12.87 25.03 15.10
CA GLY A 245 12.86 26.16 16.04
C GLY A 245 11.52 26.31 16.77
N PHE A 246 10.40 25.98 16.11
CA PHE A 246 9.09 25.93 16.76
C PHE A 246 9.04 24.83 17.84
N ILE A 247 9.42 23.60 17.50
CA ILE A 247 9.39 22.47 18.43
C ILE A 247 10.31 22.70 19.63
N GLU A 248 11.50 23.26 19.42
CA GLU A 248 12.44 23.62 20.50
C GLU A 248 11.80 24.61 21.47
N SER A 249 11.18 25.68 20.96
CA SER A 249 10.48 26.66 21.80
C SER A 249 9.30 26.05 22.58
N GLU A 250 8.53 25.15 21.95
CA GLU A 250 7.40 24.48 22.60
C GLU A 250 7.85 23.46 23.66
N ILE A 251 9.01 22.83 23.49
CA ILE A 251 9.58 21.92 24.50
C ILE A 251 9.93 22.69 25.79
N GLU A 252 10.50 23.89 25.65
CA GLU A 252 10.83 24.76 26.79
C GLU A 252 9.58 25.27 27.51
N LEU A 253 8.51 25.57 26.77
CA LEU A 253 7.25 26.09 27.28
C LEU A 253 6.30 25.02 27.82
N SER A 254 6.49 23.75 27.43
CA SER A 254 5.58 22.67 27.77
C SER A 254 5.51 22.42 29.28
N GLN A 255 4.30 22.39 29.84
CA GLN A 255 4.03 22.08 31.25
C GLN A 255 3.68 20.61 31.50
N ALA A 256 3.86 19.72 30.51
CA ALA A 256 3.49 18.31 30.65
C ALA A 256 4.19 17.62 31.83
N ASP A 257 3.42 16.88 32.62
CA ASP A 257 3.90 16.05 33.74
C ASP A 257 4.61 14.77 33.23
N SER A 258 5.54 14.25 34.03
CA SER A 258 6.36 13.07 33.79
C SER A 258 5.54 11.83 33.44
N ASN A 259 4.40 11.63 34.10
CA ASN A 259 3.51 10.49 33.82
C ASN A 259 2.85 10.59 32.43
N TYR A 260 2.42 11.80 32.05
CA TYR A 260 1.86 12.03 30.72
C TYR A 260 2.93 11.84 29.64
N SER A 261 4.13 12.40 29.82
CA SER A 261 5.25 12.24 28.89
C SER A 261 5.64 10.76 28.69
N LYS A 262 5.68 9.96 29.75
CA LYS A 262 5.88 8.49 29.65
C LYS A 262 4.80 7.82 28.81
N SER A 263 3.53 8.19 29.01
CA SER A 263 2.42 7.62 28.22
C SER A 263 2.52 7.98 26.73
N VAL A 264 2.95 9.20 26.40
CA VAL A 264 3.14 9.64 25.01
C VAL A 264 4.33 8.93 24.35
N ARG A 265 5.47 8.84 25.05
CA ARG A 265 6.64 8.07 24.57
C ARG A 265 6.28 6.61 24.29
N ARG A 266 5.47 6.00 25.16
CA ARG A 266 4.94 4.65 24.95
C ARG A 266 4.11 4.55 23.68
N ARG A 267 3.19 5.49 23.42
CA ARG A 267 2.40 5.51 22.18
C ARG A 267 3.29 5.58 20.94
N ILE A 268 4.31 6.44 20.96
CA ILE A 268 5.24 6.61 19.84
C ILE A 268 6.09 5.34 19.61
N LEU A 269 6.57 4.67 20.67
CA LEU A 269 7.29 3.40 20.55
C LEU A 269 6.42 2.30 19.93
N ILE A 270 5.17 2.19 20.38
CA ILE A 270 4.20 1.24 19.83
C ILE A 270 3.93 1.55 18.35
N GLN A 271 3.73 2.81 17.99
CA GLN A 271 3.58 3.24 16.60
C GLN A 271 4.81 2.89 15.76
N THR A 272 6.00 3.15 16.29
CA THR A 272 7.28 2.80 15.64
C THR A 272 7.38 1.30 15.41
N GLY A 273 7.01 0.48 16.40
CA GLY A 273 7.02 -0.98 16.29
C GLY A 273 6.01 -1.47 15.25
N GLY A 274 4.82 -0.85 15.21
CA GLY A 274 3.82 -1.11 14.18
C GLY A 274 4.27 -0.73 12.76
N LEU A 275 5.00 0.37 12.60
CA LEU A 275 5.58 0.78 11.32
C LEU A 275 6.74 -0.13 10.91
N ALA A 276 7.57 -0.57 11.86
CA ALA A 276 8.65 -1.52 11.62
C ALA A 276 8.13 -2.91 11.21
N ALA A 277 7.09 -3.40 11.88
CA ALA A 277 6.43 -4.66 11.52
C ALA A 277 5.80 -4.61 10.12
N ARG A 278 5.46 -3.42 9.62
CA ARG A 278 4.98 -3.18 8.25
C ARG A 278 6.10 -2.96 7.23
N GLY A 279 7.37 -3.00 7.64
CA GLY A 279 8.52 -2.70 6.78
C GLY A 279 8.62 -1.24 6.33
N LEU A 280 7.81 -0.33 6.90
CA LEU A 280 7.78 1.09 6.53
C LEU A 280 8.96 1.88 7.11
N LEU A 281 9.56 1.36 8.17
CA LEU A 281 10.82 1.84 8.74
C LEU A 281 11.63 0.67 9.27
N GLN A 282 12.94 0.84 9.38
CA GLN A 282 13.81 -0.14 10.02
C GLN A 282 13.76 0.04 11.54
N TRP A 283 13.53 -1.05 12.29
CA TRP A 283 13.58 -1.00 13.74
C TRP A 283 15.02 -0.70 14.20
N PRO A 284 15.24 0.22 15.15
CA PRO A 284 16.58 0.52 15.61
C PRO A 284 17.18 -0.71 16.32
N THR A 285 18.34 -1.17 15.87
CA THR A 285 19.04 -2.29 16.52
C THR A 285 19.83 -1.79 17.74
N GLY A 286 19.29 -2.02 18.93
CA GLY A 286 19.99 -1.97 20.23
C GLY A 286 19.92 -3.34 20.93
N ASN A 287 20.36 -3.45 22.19
CA ASN A 287 20.30 -4.69 23.01
C ASN A 287 18.89 -5.31 23.22
N ALA A 288 17.87 -4.82 22.52
CA ALA A 288 16.54 -5.42 22.44
C ALA A 288 16.30 -5.90 21.00
N SER A 289 16.19 -7.22 20.84
CA SER A 289 15.66 -7.85 19.63
C SER A 289 14.23 -7.36 19.41
N MET A 290 13.83 -7.07 18.16
CA MET A 290 12.40 -6.98 17.85
C MET A 290 11.70 -8.23 18.40
N PRO A 291 10.57 -8.12 19.10
CA PRO A 291 9.67 -9.26 19.21
C PRO A 291 9.35 -9.65 17.76
N GLU A 292 9.64 -10.89 17.37
CA GLU A 292 9.36 -11.39 16.03
C GLU A 292 7.86 -11.34 15.76
N ALA A 293 7.36 -10.17 15.35
CA ALA A 293 6.21 -10.11 14.49
C ALA A 293 6.72 -10.68 13.17
N GLN A 294 6.34 -11.92 12.86
CA GLN A 294 6.47 -12.46 11.52
C GLN A 294 5.77 -11.46 10.59
N GLY A 295 6.55 -10.58 9.97
CA GLY A 295 6.05 -9.73 8.91
C GLY A 295 5.43 -10.65 7.90
N ALA A 296 4.16 -10.45 7.58
CA ALA A 296 3.56 -11.16 6.46
C ALA A 296 4.41 -10.81 5.24
N GLN A 297 5.30 -11.73 4.84
CA GLN A 297 5.96 -11.65 3.56
C GLN A 297 4.86 -11.85 2.54
N TYR A 298 4.33 -10.75 2.00
CA TYR A 298 3.40 -10.81 0.89
C TYR A 298 4.17 -11.39 -0.29
N ALA A 299 3.80 -12.59 -0.72
CA ALA A 299 4.36 -13.16 -1.93
C ALA A 299 3.77 -12.39 -3.13
N VAL A 300 4.60 -12.13 -4.15
CA VAL A 300 4.07 -11.67 -5.43
C VAL A 300 3.30 -12.85 -6.04
N PRO A 301 2.03 -12.66 -6.44
CA PRO A 301 1.28 -13.70 -7.14
C PRO A 301 2.04 -14.21 -8.38
N GLU A 302 2.05 -15.52 -8.62
CA GLU A 302 2.82 -16.12 -9.74
C GLU A 302 2.39 -15.55 -11.10
N ASP A 303 1.09 -15.31 -11.28
CA ASP A 303 0.47 -14.68 -12.44
C ASP A 303 0.93 -13.23 -12.66
N VAL A 304 1.22 -12.49 -11.58
CA VAL A 304 1.73 -11.12 -11.67
C VAL A 304 3.24 -11.09 -11.91
N THR A 305 3.97 -12.08 -11.41
CA THR A 305 5.44 -12.12 -11.42
C THR A 305 6.01 -12.06 -12.84
N GLU A 306 5.44 -12.84 -13.77
CA GLU A 306 5.88 -12.83 -15.18
C GLU A 306 5.59 -11.47 -15.86
N LEU A 307 4.46 -10.85 -15.52
CA LEU A 307 4.00 -9.62 -16.16
C LEU A 307 4.85 -8.41 -15.74
N ILE A 308 5.22 -8.31 -14.46
CA ILE A 308 6.03 -7.20 -13.95
C ILE A 308 7.51 -7.28 -14.36
N ALA A 309 7.96 -8.44 -14.84
CA ALA A 309 9.32 -8.65 -15.34
C ALA A 309 9.52 -8.12 -16.77
N ARG A 310 8.43 -7.77 -17.48
CA ARG A 310 8.43 -7.31 -18.87
C ARG A 310 8.29 -5.78 -18.93
N SER A 311 8.81 -5.19 -20.00
CA SER A 311 8.61 -3.76 -20.30
C SER A 311 7.20 -3.52 -20.85
N LEU A 312 6.63 -2.32 -20.64
CA LEU A 312 5.23 -2.03 -21.00
C LEU A 312 4.94 -2.18 -22.50
N ASP A 313 5.92 -1.94 -23.36
CA ASP A 313 5.83 -2.12 -24.81
C ASP A 313 5.68 -3.57 -25.24
N GLN A 314 5.98 -4.52 -24.35
CA GLN A 314 5.88 -5.94 -24.60
C GLN A 314 4.55 -6.53 -24.14
N LEU A 315 3.78 -5.82 -23.30
CA LEU A 315 2.55 -6.32 -22.71
C LEU A 315 1.35 -6.06 -23.63
N THR A 316 0.55 -7.10 -23.86
CA THR A 316 -0.72 -6.95 -24.60
C THR A 316 -1.79 -6.28 -23.73
N ALA A 317 -2.90 -5.83 -24.33
CA ALA A 317 -4.03 -5.31 -23.55
C ALA A 317 -4.62 -6.36 -22.59
N ASN A 318 -4.55 -7.65 -22.96
CA ASN A 318 -4.98 -8.74 -22.08
C ASN A 318 -3.95 -8.93 -20.95
N ASP A 319 -2.65 -8.91 -21.26
CA ASP A 319 -1.59 -8.98 -20.25
C ASP A 319 -1.74 -7.84 -19.22
N MET A 320 -2.05 -6.62 -19.68
CA MET A 320 -2.32 -5.47 -18.80
C MET A 320 -3.58 -5.67 -17.95
N ALA A 321 -4.64 -6.22 -18.54
CA ALA A 321 -5.86 -6.55 -17.81
C ALA A 321 -5.58 -7.60 -16.71
N ASP A 322 -4.85 -8.66 -17.04
CA ASP A 322 -4.50 -9.74 -16.10
C ASP A 322 -3.58 -9.22 -14.99
N LEU A 323 -2.60 -8.37 -15.34
CA LEU A 323 -1.75 -7.66 -14.37
C LEU A 323 -2.59 -6.88 -13.36
N TRP A 324 -3.52 -6.06 -13.85
CA TRP A 324 -4.37 -5.23 -12.99
C TRP A 324 -5.41 -6.04 -12.21
N LEU A 325 -5.88 -7.16 -12.76
CA LEU A 325 -6.74 -8.10 -12.06
C LEU A 325 -6.02 -8.70 -10.85
N GLY A 326 -4.79 -9.20 -11.05
CA GLY A 326 -3.96 -9.74 -9.98
C GLY A 326 -3.61 -8.71 -8.91
N ILE A 327 -3.17 -7.51 -9.33
CA ILE A 327 -2.88 -6.39 -8.42
C ILE A 327 -4.12 -5.97 -7.61
N ALA A 328 -5.29 -5.85 -8.26
CA ALA A 328 -6.52 -5.45 -7.59
C ALA A 328 -7.00 -6.51 -6.60
N HIS A 329 -6.91 -7.80 -6.95
CA HIS A 329 -7.24 -8.89 -6.03
C HIS A 329 -6.30 -8.91 -4.82
N GLN A 330 -4.99 -8.74 -5.05
CA GLN A 330 -3.98 -8.70 -4.01
C GLN A 330 -4.21 -7.51 -3.07
N ALA A 331 -4.40 -6.31 -3.62
CA ALA A 331 -4.69 -5.10 -2.85
C ALA A 331 -5.97 -5.22 -2.01
N ARG A 332 -6.99 -5.93 -2.48
CA ARG A 332 -8.26 -6.13 -1.76
C ARG A 332 -8.20 -7.23 -0.71
N LYS A 333 -7.52 -8.33 -1.01
CA LYS A 333 -7.42 -9.50 -0.12
C LYS A 333 -6.43 -9.23 1.02
N GLU A 334 -5.30 -8.61 0.70
CA GLU A 334 -4.13 -8.49 1.56
C GLU A 334 -3.78 -7.01 1.90
N GLY A 335 -4.47 -6.04 1.28
CA GLY A 335 -4.32 -4.60 1.54
C GLY A 335 -3.32 -3.93 0.60
N ILE A 336 -3.36 -2.60 0.47
CA ILE A 336 -2.50 -1.85 -0.46
C ILE A 336 -0.99 -2.07 -0.22
N LEU A 337 -0.57 -2.28 1.02
CA LEU A 337 0.83 -2.54 1.36
C LEU A 337 1.35 -3.88 0.81
N SER A 338 0.45 -4.82 0.46
CA SER A 338 0.83 -6.07 -0.20
C SER A 338 1.37 -5.87 -1.63
N LEU A 339 1.25 -4.66 -2.18
CA LEU A 339 1.81 -4.29 -3.49
C LEU A 339 3.29 -3.90 -3.42
N GLN A 340 3.86 -3.70 -2.23
CA GLN A 340 5.25 -3.27 -2.06
C GLN A 340 6.28 -4.27 -2.64
N PRO A 341 6.11 -5.60 -2.51
CA PRO A 341 6.98 -6.57 -3.19
C PRO A 341 6.86 -6.50 -4.72
N ILE A 342 5.65 -6.20 -5.23
CA ILE A 342 5.38 -6.03 -6.66
C ILE A 342 6.09 -4.78 -7.19
N GLU A 343 6.00 -3.67 -6.46
CA GLU A 343 6.73 -2.42 -6.73
C GLU A 343 8.24 -2.67 -6.83
N GLN A 344 8.82 -3.37 -5.84
CA GLN A 344 10.26 -3.63 -5.78
C GLN A 344 10.76 -4.52 -6.93
N GLN A 345 9.93 -5.44 -7.41
CA GLN A 345 10.28 -6.41 -8.45
C GLN A 345 9.92 -5.92 -9.87
N ALA A 346 9.07 -4.91 -10.00
CA ALA A 346 8.67 -4.37 -11.29
C ALA A 346 9.88 -3.82 -12.05
N VAL A 347 10.12 -4.34 -13.26
CA VAL A 347 11.24 -3.93 -14.13
C VAL A 347 10.97 -2.58 -14.76
N ASP A 348 9.72 -2.31 -15.14
CA ASP A 348 9.34 -1.06 -15.79
C ASP A 348 9.30 0.13 -14.79
N PRO A 349 10.02 1.23 -15.08
CA PRO A 349 10.10 2.36 -14.17
C PRO A 349 8.79 3.13 -14.02
N PHE A 350 7.94 3.16 -15.07
CA PHE A 350 6.65 3.85 -15.00
C PHE A 350 5.68 3.09 -14.11
N LEU A 351 5.58 1.76 -14.28
CA LEU A 351 4.78 0.89 -13.41
C LEU A 351 5.26 0.96 -11.95
N ARG A 352 6.58 0.89 -11.72
CA ARG A 352 7.16 0.99 -10.37
C ARG A 352 6.75 2.28 -9.67
N GLU A 353 6.91 3.43 -10.34
CA GLU A 353 6.51 4.72 -9.78
C GLU A 353 5.00 4.77 -9.51
N ALA A 354 4.19 4.23 -10.41
CA ALA A 354 2.75 4.14 -10.24
C ALA A 354 2.34 3.34 -8.99
N LEU A 355 2.97 2.17 -8.78
CA LEU A 355 2.76 1.34 -7.59
C LEU A 355 3.26 2.02 -6.32
N GLN A 356 4.39 2.72 -6.39
CA GLN A 356 4.90 3.50 -5.27
C GLN A 356 3.91 4.60 -4.85
N LEU A 357 3.33 5.35 -5.80
CA LEU A 357 2.33 6.37 -5.50
C LEU A 357 1.06 5.81 -4.83
N ILE A 358 0.65 4.58 -5.19
CA ILE A 358 -0.42 3.86 -4.48
C ILE A 358 0.00 3.55 -3.05
N VAL A 359 1.18 2.94 -2.85
CA VAL A 359 1.69 2.52 -1.54
C VAL A 359 1.88 3.73 -0.61
N ASP A 360 2.31 4.87 -1.16
CA ASP A 360 2.45 6.14 -0.45
C ASP A 360 1.09 6.79 -0.08
N GLY A 361 -0.02 6.24 -0.55
CA GLY A 361 -1.37 6.69 -0.20
C GLY A 361 -1.83 7.94 -0.98
N THR A 362 -1.27 8.17 -2.17
CA THR A 362 -1.64 9.33 -3.01
C THR A 362 -3.11 9.24 -3.44
N GLU A 363 -3.84 10.36 -3.42
CA GLU A 363 -5.24 10.38 -3.86
C GLU A 363 -5.36 10.05 -5.37
N PRO A 364 -6.41 9.32 -5.80
CA PRO A 364 -6.54 8.83 -7.18
C PRO A 364 -6.46 9.91 -8.27
N ASP A 365 -7.06 11.07 -8.04
CA ASP A 365 -7.09 12.16 -9.03
C ASP A 365 -5.73 12.85 -9.16
N LEU A 366 -5.04 13.08 -8.03
CA LEU A 366 -3.68 13.62 -8.02
C LEU A 366 -2.69 12.63 -8.67
N LEU A 367 -2.82 11.35 -8.35
CA LEU A 367 -2.03 10.29 -8.97
C LEU A 367 -2.20 10.29 -10.49
N ARG A 368 -3.46 10.36 -10.97
CA ARG A 368 -3.77 10.41 -12.41
C ARG A 368 -3.12 11.63 -13.05
N ASP A 369 -3.27 12.81 -12.44
CA ASP A 369 -2.70 14.06 -12.95
C ASP A 369 -1.17 14.00 -13.06
N MET A 370 -0.49 13.49 -12.03
CA MET A 370 0.96 13.33 -12.02
C MET A 370 1.45 12.40 -13.12
N LEU A 371 0.87 11.19 -13.21
CA LEU A 371 1.27 10.20 -14.19
C LEU A 371 0.93 10.64 -15.63
N GLN A 372 -0.23 11.25 -15.84
CA GLN A 372 -0.66 11.77 -17.13
C GLN A 372 0.22 12.94 -17.58
N THR A 373 0.56 13.85 -16.66
CA THR A 373 1.51 14.93 -16.94
C THR A 373 2.86 14.37 -17.35
N ARG A 374 3.38 13.36 -16.63
CA ARG A 374 4.66 12.72 -16.98
C ARG A 374 4.61 12.03 -18.35
N LEU A 375 3.52 11.34 -18.66
CA LEU A 375 3.32 10.71 -19.96
C LEU A 375 3.36 11.73 -21.11
N VAL A 376 2.52 12.77 -21.01
CA VAL A 376 2.30 13.75 -22.09
C VAL A 376 3.45 14.76 -22.21
N ARG A 377 4.10 15.12 -21.10
CA ARG A 377 5.12 16.19 -21.08
C ARG A 377 6.55 15.67 -21.17
N ALA A 378 6.81 14.43 -20.76
CA ALA A 378 8.17 13.89 -20.73
C ALA A 378 8.31 12.64 -21.60
N ILE A 379 7.50 11.60 -21.37
CA ILE A 379 7.74 10.29 -21.99
C ILE A 379 7.49 10.32 -23.50
N LEU A 380 6.28 10.68 -23.94
CA LEU A 380 5.95 10.68 -25.37
C LEU A 380 6.82 11.67 -26.17
N PRO A 381 7.01 12.94 -25.73
CA PRO A 381 7.84 13.88 -26.48
C PRO A 381 9.29 13.43 -26.59
N GLN A 382 9.90 12.89 -25.52
CA GLN A 382 11.28 12.43 -25.59
C GLN A 382 11.45 11.27 -26.57
N GLN A 383 10.49 10.34 -26.59
CA GLN A 383 10.49 9.19 -27.49
C GLN A 383 10.29 9.62 -28.94
N GLU A 384 9.36 10.54 -29.18
CA GLU A 384 9.12 11.16 -30.48
C GLU A 384 10.37 11.90 -30.99
N THR A 385 10.99 12.75 -30.17
CA THR A 385 12.21 13.49 -30.52
C THR A 385 13.33 12.56 -30.97
N ARG A 386 13.58 11.45 -30.26
CA ARG A 386 14.63 10.49 -30.66
C ARG A 386 14.35 9.87 -32.02
N CYS A 387 13.10 9.51 -32.29
CA CYS A 387 12.72 8.93 -33.56
C CYS A 387 12.86 9.93 -34.72
N TRP A 388 12.48 11.18 -34.51
CA TRP A 388 12.68 12.23 -35.51
C TRP A 388 14.15 12.54 -35.77
N MET A 389 15.00 12.51 -34.72
CA MET A 389 16.46 12.59 -34.91
C MET A 389 16.97 11.47 -35.81
N ILE A 390 16.53 10.22 -35.58
CA ILE A 390 16.90 9.08 -36.41
C ILE A 390 16.45 9.28 -37.86
N ILE A 391 15.19 9.66 -38.08
CA ILE A 391 14.63 9.91 -39.42
C ILE A 391 15.44 10.99 -40.14
N GLU A 392 15.64 12.15 -39.52
CA GLU A 392 16.40 13.26 -40.11
C GLU A 392 17.85 12.85 -40.41
N ALA A 393 18.48 12.04 -39.56
CA ALA A 393 19.81 11.50 -39.83
C ALA A 393 19.82 10.56 -41.03
N MET A 394 18.85 9.64 -41.17
CA MET A 394 18.77 8.76 -42.36
C MET A 394 18.65 9.58 -43.64
N MET A 395 17.83 10.63 -43.63
CA MET A 395 17.63 11.53 -44.77
C MET A 395 18.89 12.33 -45.10
N ALA A 396 19.58 12.87 -44.08
CA ALA A 396 20.82 13.60 -44.24
C ALA A 396 21.94 12.69 -44.79
N ILE A 397 22.04 11.44 -44.31
CA ILE A 397 23.00 10.45 -44.79
C ILE A 397 22.74 10.12 -46.27
N GLN A 398 21.49 9.87 -46.67
CA GLN A 398 21.16 9.63 -48.09
C GLN A 398 21.48 10.82 -48.99
N SER A 399 21.28 12.03 -48.48
CA SER A 399 21.57 13.28 -49.20
C SER A 399 23.08 13.54 -49.33
N GLY A 400 23.91 12.78 -48.61
CA GLY A 400 25.36 12.97 -48.58
C GLY A 400 25.80 14.17 -47.74
N ASP A 401 24.98 14.57 -46.75
CA ASP A 401 25.31 15.68 -45.86
C ASP A 401 26.62 15.40 -45.11
N ASN A 402 27.40 16.46 -44.88
CA ASN A 402 28.62 16.36 -44.08
C ASN A 402 28.27 15.94 -42.63
N PRO A 403 29.03 15.04 -41.98
CA PRO A 403 28.77 14.64 -40.59
C PRO A 403 28.66 15.80 -39.58
N GLY A 404 29.39 16.89 -39.77
CA GLY A 404 29.24 18.09 -38.94
C GLY A 404 27.87 18.77 -39.12
N VAL A 405 27.32 18.74 -40.33
CA VAL A 405 25.95 19.21 -40.61
C VAL A 405 24.92 18.26 -39.98
N ILE A 406 25.14 16.95 -40.03
CA ILE A 406 24.30 15.96 -39.35
C ILE A 406 24.29 16.25 -37.85
N ARG A 407 25.47 16.41 -37.21
CA ARG A 407 25.56 16.75 -35.78
C ARG A 407 24.80 18.03 -35.46
N HIS A 408 24.99 19.07 -36.27
CA HIS A 408 24.29 20.34 -36.08
C HIS A 408 22.77 20.15 -36.14
N LYS A 409 22.25 19.46 -37.16
CA LYS A 409 20.83 19.13 -37.28
C LYS A 409 20.33 18.38 -36.04
N MET A 410 21.05 17.37 -35.56
CA MET A 410 20.67 16.61 -34.37
C MET A 410 20.61 17.48 -33.12
N ALA A 411 21.57 18.39 -32.94
CA ALA A 411 21.63 19.30 -31.80
C ALA A 411 20.41 20.24 -31.73
N THR A 412 19.84 20.64 -32.88
CA THR A 412 18.65 21.53 -32.91
C THR A 412 17.40 20.93 -32.28
N PHE A 413 17.33 19.61 -32.13
CA PHE A 413 16.17 18.95 -31.52
C PHE A 413 16.07 19.16 -30.00
N TYR A 414 17.20 19.41 -29.31
CA TYR A 414 17.24 19.42 -27.84
C TYR A 414 18.01 20.58 -27.22
N LEU A 415 18.80 21.34 -28.00
CA LEU A 415 19.50 22.54 -27.51
C LEU A 415 18.78 23.82 -27.95
N ALA A 416 18.53 24.71 -26.98
CA ALA A 416 17.91 26.01 -27.22
C ALA A 416 18.92 27.10 -27.66
N SER A 417 20.20 26.95 -27.32
CA SER A 417 21.28 27.87 -27.73
C SER A 417 22.04 27.31 -28.93
N SER A 418 22.61 28.21 -29.74
CA SER A 418 23.45 27.89 -30.91
C SER A 418 24.83 27.30 -30.55
N ASP A 419 25.02 26.76 -29.33
CA ASP A 419 26.27 26.13 -28.88
C ASP A 419 26.61 24.84 -29.66
N ALA A 420 25.71 24.42 -30.57
CA ALA A 420 25.91 23.36 -31.55
C ALA A 420 27.10 23.57 -32.53
N MET A 421 27.86 24.66 -32.40
CA MET A 421 29.07 24.96 -33.18
C MET A 421 30.39 24.63 -32.46
N GLN A 422 30.36 23.95 -31.30
CA GLN A 422 31.61 23.44 -30.74
C GLN A 422 32.15 22.32 -31.64
N ASP A 423 33.27 22.64 -32.28
CA ASP A 423 34.06 21.79 -33.16
C ASP A 423 34.45 20.50 -32.43
N ASN A 424 33.63 19.46 -32.58
CA ASN A 424 33.94 18.15 -32.04
C ASN A 424 34.84 17.48 -33.09
N ASP A 425 36.14 17.80 -33.02
CA ASP A 425 37.19 17.19 -33.84
C ASP A 425 37.25 15.69 -33.54
N ARG A 426 36.37 14.93 -34.19
CA ARG A 426 36.37 13.47 -34.17
C ARG A 426 37.51 12.99 -35.07
N SER A 427 38.70 13.01 -34.47
CA SER A 427 39.95 12.55 -35.10
C SER A 427 40.01 11.03 -35.31
N VAL A 428 39.10 10.27 -34.70
CA VAL A 428 38.98 8.81 -34.85
C VAL A 428 37.71 8.49 -35.63
N GLU A 429 37.87 7.87 -36.79
CA GLU A 429 36.77 7.43 -37.62
C GLU A 429 36.21 6.11 -37.07
N PRO A 430 34.89 6.02 -36.82
CA PRO A 430 34.28 4.83 -36.24
C PRO A 430 34.25 3.69 -37.26
N THR A 431 34.51 2.47 -36.80
CA THR A 431 34.33 1.25 -37.59
C THR A 431 32.95 0.63 -37.40
N THR A 432 32.53 -0.18 -38.36
CA THR A 432 31.27 -0.96 -38.29
C THR A 432 31.21 -1.82 -37.02
N ASP A 433 32.32 -2.46 -36.64
CA ASP A 433 32.38 -3.35 -35.48
C ASP A 433 32.27 -2.58 -34.15
N GLU A 434 32.87 -1.39 -34.05
CA GLU A 434 32.76 -0.53 -32.87
C GLU A 434 31.33 -0.04 -32.65
N LEU A 435 30.66 0.41 -33.73
CA LEU A 435 29.27 0.84 -33.65
C LEU A 435 28.33 -0.33 -33.36
N ALA A 436 28.56 -1.49 -33.96
CA ALA A 436 27.80 -2.71 -33.63
C ALA A 436 27.94 -3.08 -32.14
N ALA A 437 29.17 -3.03 -31.61
CA ALA A 437 29.43 -3.29 -30.19
C ALA A 437 28.72 -2.26 -29.28
N GLN A 438 28.71 -0.98 -29.65
CA GLN A 438 27.99 0.07 -28.91
C GLN A 438 26.47 -0.20 -28.89
N LEU A 439 25.86 -0.52 -30.03
CA LEU A 439 24.43 -0.80 -30.16
C LEU A 439 24.01 -2.09 -29.41
N GLN A 440 24.89 -3.09 -29.37
CA GLN A 440 24.68 -4.30 -28.56
C GLN A 440 24.70 -4.00 -27.06
N GLN A 441 25.59 -3.11 -26.60
CA GLN A 441 25.72 -2.77 -25.19
C GLN A 441 24.56 -1.87 -24.71
N THR A 442 24.26 -0.80 -25.45
CA THR A 442 23.30 0.22 -25.03
C THR A 442 22.17 0.36 -26.06
N PRO A 443 20.91 0.00 -25.71
CA PRO A 443 19.78 0.27 -26.57
C PRO A 443 19.59 1.78 -26.79
N VAL A 444 19.14 2.20 -27.97
CA VAL A 444 18.98 3.62 -28.33
C VAL A 444 17.96 4.30 -27.41
N GLY A 445 16.92 3.58 -27.00
CA GLY A 445 15.94 4.03 -26.00
C GLY A 445 16.51 4.33 -24.61
N LYS A 446 17.77 3.97 -24.31
CA LYS A 446 18.46 4.33 -23.05
C LYS A 446 19.52 5.42 -23.20
N MET A 447 19.86 5.81 -24.43
CA MET A 447 20.82 6.87 -24.69
C MET A 447 20.21 8.25 -24.39
N ASN A 448 21.01 9.19 -23.89
CA ASN A 448 20.61 10.60 -23.85
C ASN A 448 20.66 11.22 -25.25
N PHE A 449 20.08 12.41 -25.44
CA PHE A 449 20.02 13.02 -26.78
C PHE A 449 21.38 13.30 -27.40
N ASP A 450 22.39 13.63 -26.59
CA ASP A 450 23.74 13.88 -27.10
C ASP A 450 24.41 12.59 -27.58
N GLN A 451 24.23 11.48 -26.86
CA GLN A 451 24.67 10.14 -27.27
C GLN A 451 23.96 9.66 -28.55
N VAL A 452 22.67 9.96 -28.71
CA VAL A 452 21.95 9.67 -29.96
C VAL A 452 22.49 10.53 -31.10
N ALA A 453 22.69 11.84 -30.89
CA ALA A 453 23.29 12.73 -31.88
C ALA A 453 24.70 12.26 -32.29
N ASP A 454 25.49 11.83 -31.32
CA ASP A 454 26.83 11.28 -31.51
C ASP A 454 26.81 10.01 -32.37
N LEU A 455 25.95 9.04 -32.02
CA LEU A 455 25.76 7.80 -32.79
C LEU A 455 25.35 8.09 -34.24
N LEU A 456 24.38 8.99 -34.44
CA LEU A 456 23.89 9.33 -35.78
C LEU A 456 24.95 10.07 -36.60
N THR A 457 25.80 10.86 -35.94
CA THR A 457 26.96 11.50 -36.57
C THR A 457 28.01 10.47 -36.99
N ASP A 458 28.25 9.44 -36.16
CA ASP A 458 29.17 8.35 -36.47
C ASP A 458 28.69 7.50 -37.66
N LEU A 459 27.37 7.29 -37.78
CA LEU A 459 26.79 6.67 -38.98
C LEU A 459 27.05 7.51 -40.24
N GLY A 460 27.00 8.84 -40.14
CA GLY A 460 27.36 9.74 -41.23
C GLY A 460 28.84 9.65 -41.62
N LEU A 461 29.75 9.56 -40.64
CA LEU A 461 31.18 9.35 -40.88
C LEU A 461 31.43 8.00 -41.57
N LEU A 462 30.80 6.93 -41.07
CA LEU A 462 30.90 5.59 -41.66
C LEU A 462 30.38 5.56 -43.10
N ALA A 463 29.22 6.20 -43.37
CA ALA A 463 28.67 6.30 -44.71
C ALA A 463 29.56 7.10 -45.68
N ARG A 464 30.33 8.07 -45.19
CA ARG A 464 31.28 8.81 -46.03
C ARG A 464 32.46 7.93 -46.45
N ASN A 465 32.92 7.04 -45.57
CA ASN A 465 34.16 6.28 -45.74
C ASN A 465 33.94 4.91 -46.40
N GLU A 466 32.90 4.19 -45.97
CA GLU A 466 32.57 2.84 -46.44
C GLU A 466 31.30 2.82 -47.32
N HIS A 467 30.73 3.99 -47.64
CA HIS A 467 29.41 4.11 -48.25
C HIS A 467 28.33 3.42 -47.39
N ILE A 468 27.12 3.29 -47.94
CA ILE A 468 26.01 2.57 -47.27
C ILE A 468 26.37 1.10 -46.98
N ALA A 469 27.37 0.54 -47.68
CA ALA A 469 27.84 -0.83 -47.44
C ALA A 469 28.42 -1.06 -46.04
N GLY A 470 28.93 -0.02 -45.37
CA GLY A 470 29.39 -0.08 -43.98
C GLY A 470 28.25 -0.45 -43.00
N PHE A 471 26.99 -0.24 -43.36
CA PHE A 471 25.87 -0.56 -42.47
C PHE A 471 25.51 -2.04 -42.38
N LYS A 472 26.06 -2.92 -43.23
CA LYS A 472 25.60 -4.33 -43.36
C LYS A 472 25.58 -5.13 -42.05
N GLY A 473 26.43 -4.81 -41.07
CA GLY A 473 26.47 -5.49 -39.77
C GLY A 473 25.60 -4.87 -38.67
N LEU A 474 25.13 -3.63 -38.86
CA LEU A 474 24.46 -2.85 -37.81
C LEU A 474 23.02 -3.30 -37.52
N PRO A 475 22.17 -3.67 -38.50
CA PRO A 475 20.83 -4.18 -38.22
C PRO A 475 20.82 -5.42 -37.30
N ALA A 476 21.81 -6.31 -37.45
CA ALA A 476 21.95 -7.50 -36.62
C ALA A 476 22.27 -7.15 -35.15
N ALA A 477 23.03 -6.09 -34.91
CA ALA A 477 23.32 -5.60 -33.56
C ALA A 477 22.07 -5.09 -32.81
N LEU A 478 21.03 -4.72 -33.56
CA LEU A 478 19.76 -4.20 -33.04
C LEU A 478 18.66 -5.27 -32.96
N GLU A 479 18.94 -6.51 -33.36
CA GLU A 479 17.89 -7.52 -33.56
C GLU A 479 17.14 -7.90 -32.28
N ASP A 480 17.85 -7.97 -31.16
CA ASP A 480 17.28 -8.28 -29.85
C ASP A 480 16.73 -7.05 -29.11
N LYS A 481 16.84 -5.84 -29.70
CA LYS A 481 16.42 -4.58 -29.06
C LYS A 481 14.97 -4.27 -29.44
N ARG A 482 14.08 -4.30 -28.46
CA ARG A 482 12.63 -4.08 -28.65
C ARG A 482 12.16 -2.64 -28.41
N ASP A 483 13.06 -1.75 -27.97
CA ASP A 483 12.68 -0.36 -27.77
C ASP A 483 12.43 0.36 -29.12
N MET A 484 11.46 1.27 -29.12
CA MET A 484 11.00 1.94 -30.33
C MET A 484 12.12 2.63 -31.11
N SER A 485 13.04 3.34 -30.43
CA SER A 485 14.13 4.06 -31.10
C SER A 485 15.09 3.09 -31.80
N SER A 486 15.45 1.97 -31.16
CA SER A 486 16.28 0.93 -31.76
C SER A 486 15.63 0.27 -32.97
N GLU A 487 14.32 0.01 -32.92
CA GLU A 487 13.60 -0.58 -34.05
C GLU A 487 13.50 0.39 -35.25
N VAL A 488 13.23 1.67 -34.99
CA VAL A 488 13.19 2.71 -36.02
C VAL A 488 14.57 2.86 -36.68
N LEU A 489 15.64 2.86 -35.87
CA LEU A 489 17.01 2.88 -36.39
C LEU A 489 17.33 1.65 -37.24
N ARG A 490 17.03 0.45 -36.74
CA ARG A 490 17.21 -0.81 -37.49
C ARG A 490 16.50 -0.73 -38.83
N ARG A 491 15.22 -0.34 -38.83
CA ARG A 491 14.43 -0.25 -40.04
C ARG A 491 14.98 0.79 -41.02
N GLY A 492 15.43 1.94 -40.51
CA GLY A 492 16.09 2.96 -41.32
C GLY A 492 17.34 2.40 -42.02
N LEU A 493 18.24 1.75 -41.27
CA LEU A 493 19.45 1.14 -41.82
C LEU A 493 19.15 0.06 -42.88
N GLU A 494 18.15 -0.79 -42.65
CA GLU A 494 17.70 -1.79 -43.62
C GLU A 494 17.20 -1.16 -44.92
N LEU A 495 16.41 -0.08 -44.83
CA LEU A 495 15.91 0.64 -46.01
C LEU A 495 17.05 1.30 -46.80
N LEU A 496 18.03 1.89 -46.10
CA LEU A 496 19.23 2.43 -46.74
C LEU A 496 20.01 1.34 -47.48
N LEU A 497 20.26 0.20 -46.84
CA LEU A 497 20.96 -0.94 -47.43
C LEU A 497 20.21 -1.54 -48.63
N ALA A 498 18.88 -1.48 -48.62
CA ALA A 498 18.04 -1.91 -49.74
C ALA A 498 18.00 -0.89 -50.90
N GLY A 499 18.58 0.31 -50.71
CA GLY A 499 18.56 1.38 -51.72
C GLY A 499 17.19 2.02 -51.88
N ALA A 500 16.38 2.07 -50.82
CA ALA A 500 15.07 2.71 -50.84
C ALA A 500 15.19 4.22 -51.12
N GLU A 501 14.23 4.77 -51.86
CA GLU A 501 14.20 6.20 -52.19
C GLU A 501 13.91 7.05 -50.94
N PRO A 502 14.38 8.32 -50.86
CA PRO A 502 14.23 9.14 -49.66
C PRO A 502 12.79 9.32 -49.18
N ASN A 503 11.84 9.48 -50.11
CA ASN A 503 10.42 9.57 -49.78
C ASN A 503 9.86 8.24 -49.21
N GLU A 504 10.37 7.11 -49.68
CA GLU A 504 9.97 5.79 -49.15
C GLU A 504 10.49 5.61 -47.73
N VAL A 505 11.76 5.96 -47.48
CA VAL A 505 12.37 5.91 -46.13
C VAL A 505 11.56 6.76 -45.16
N MET A 506 11.31 8.03 -45.50
CA MET A 506 10.53 8.95 -44.67
C MET A 506 9.14 8.38 -44.33
N ASN A 507 8.35 8.04 -45.35
CA ASN A 507 6.97 7.58 -45.17
C ASN A 507 6.89 6.30 -44.30
N VAL A 508 7.79 5.34 -44.52
CA VAL A 508 7.80 4.08 -43.77
C VAL A 508 8.16 4.34 -42.31
N LEU A 509 9.18 5.15 -42.03
CA LEU A 509 9.60 5.44 -40.68
C LEU A 509 8.59 6.31 -39.92
N GLU A 510 8.03 7.36 -40.55
CA GLU A 510 6.98 8.18 -39.93
C GLU A 510 5.75 7.34 -39.55
N SER A 511 5.29 6.47 -40.47
CA SER A 511 4.16 5.57 -40.19
C SER A 511 4.46 4.60 -39.05
N MET A 512 5.70 4.10 -38.97
CA MET A 512 6.15 3.21 -37.90
C MET A 512 6.18 3.95 -36.56
N VAL A 513 6.72 5.17 -36.53
CA VAL A 513 6.77 6.01 -35.32
C VAL A 513 5.37 6.34 -34.82
N ALA A 514 4.46 6.77 -35.70
CA ALA A 514 3.08 7.07 -35.32
C ALA A 514 2.38 5.86 -34.69
N THR A 515 2.56 4.68 -35.28
CA THR A 515 1.97 3.43 -34.78
C THR A 515 2.54 3.05 -33.41
N ARG A 516 3.87 3.11 -33.24
CA ARG A 516 4.54 2.72 -32.00
C ARG A 516 4.28 3.73 -30.88
N LEU A 517 4.25 5.04 -31.15
CA LEU A 517 3.86 6.06 -30.19
C LEU A 517 2.42 5.87 -29.69
N GLY A 518 1.49 5.58 -30.60
CA GLY A 518 0.10 5.30 -30.22
C GLY A 518 -0.02 4.06 -29.32
N GLY A 519 0.71 2.98 -29.62
CA GLY A 519 0.79 1.79 -28.77
C GLY A 519 1.38 2.09 -27.39
N LEU A 520 2.46 2.87 -27.34
CA LEU A 520 3.12 3.28 -26.10
C LEU A 520 2.21 4.15 -25.22
N GLU A 521 1.49 5.11 -25.82
CA GLU A 521 0.52 5.94 -25.12
C GLU A 521 -0.60 5.09 -24.51
N LYS A 522 -1.19 4.17 -25.30
CA LYS A 522 -2.22 3.25 -24.82
C LYS A 522 -1.72 2.41 -23.64
N ALA A 523 -0.51 1.85 -23.74
CA ALA A 523 0.11 1.05 -22.66
C ALA A 523 0.24 1.85 -21.34
N HIS A 524 0.73 3.09 -21.40
CA HIS A 524 0.88 3.92 -20.21
C HIS A 524 -0.48 4.37 -19.64
N ARG A 525 -1.46 4.69 -20.49
CA ARG A 525 -2.81 5.04 -20.05
C ARG A 525 -3.51 3.86 -19.36
N MET A 526 -3.28 2.63 -19.83
CA MET A 526 -3.77 1.41 -19.17
C MET A 526 -3.21 1.29 -17.74
N ILE A 527 -1.92 1.57 -17.54
CA ILE A 527 -1.34 1.66 -16.20
C ILE A 527 -2.04 2.75 -15.38
N ILE A 528 -2.17 3.96 -15.90
CA ILE A 528 -2.81 5.07 -15.17
C ILE A 528 -4.21 4.71 -14.68
N GLU A 529 -5.04 4.12 -15.54
CA GLU A 529 -6.41 3.72 -15.17
C GLU A 529 -6.44 2.57 -14.16
N GLY A 530 -5.55 1.58 -14.33
CA GLY A 530 -5.41 0.47 -13.39
C GLY A 530 -5.00 0.91 -11.99
N VAL A 531 -4.01 1.81 -11.92
CA VAL A 531 -3.48 2.36 -10.66
C VAL A 531 -4.56 3.20 -9.95
N ALA A 532 -5.17 4.14 -10.67
CA ALA A 532 -6.22 4.99 -10.13
C ALA A 532 -7.45 4.17 -9.69
N GLY A 533 -7.79 3.11 -10.42
CA GLY A 533 -8.89 2.22 -10.05
C GLY A 533 -8.62 1.39 -8.81
N THR A 534 -7.40 0.85 -8.70
CA THR A 534 -6.95 0.10 -7.51
C THR A 534 -7.00 0.99 -6.27
N GLN A 535 -6.47 2.22 -6.37
CA GLN A 535 -6.45 3.17 -5.25
C GLN A 535 -7.85 3.66 -4.85
N ALA A 536 -8.76 3.83 -5.81
CA ALA A 536 -10.14 4.18 -5.54
C ALA A 536 -10.98 3.02 -4.96
N GLY A 537 -10.40 1.83 -4.82
CA GLY A 537 -11.10 0.64 -4.30
C GLY A 537 -12.16 0.08 -5.25
N ARG A 538 -12.09 0.39 -6.56
CA ARG A 538 -13.02 -0.15 -7.58
C ARG A 538 -12.97 -1.68 -7.65
N GLN A 539 -14.04 -2.31 -8.16
CA GLN A 539 -14.07 -3.78 -8.34
C GLN A 539 -13.01 -4.18 -9.38
N PRO A 540 -12.27 -5.30 -9.20
CA PRO A 540 -11.28 -5.77 -10.16
C PRO A 540 -11.84 -5.87 -11.58
N GLU A 541 -13.10 -6.29 -11.71
CA GLU A 541 -13.80 -6.38 -12.98
C GLU A 541 -13.99 -4.99 -13.63
N ASP A 542 -14.35 -3.96 -12.83
CA ASP A 542 -14.48 -2.58 -13.31
C ASP A 542 -13.13 -1.99 -13.72
N ILE A 543 -12.06 -2.35 -13.00
CA ILE A 543 -10.69 -1.92 -13.31
C ILE A 543 -10.24 -2.54 -14.63
N VAL A 544 -10.44 -3.85 -14.80
CA VAL A 544 -10.12 -4.57 -16.05
C VAL A 544 -10.89 -4.00 -17.23
N GLU A 545 -12.18 -3.72 -17.06
CA GLU A 545 -12.99 -3.14 -18.13
C GLU A 545 -12.49 -1.73 -18.50
N ALA A 546 -12.19 -0.88 -17.51
CA ALA A 546 -11.61 0.44 -17.77
C ALA A 546 -10.25 0.36 -18.49
N VAL A 547 -9.40 -0.59 -18.09
CA VAL A 547 -8.11 -0.86 -18.76
C VAL A 547 -8.33 -1.30 -20.21
N ARG A 548 -9.27 -2.20 -20.47
CA ARG A 548 -9.59 -2.67 -21.83
C ARG A 548 -10.17 -1.57 -22.71
N GLN A 549 -10.97 -0.66 -22.15
CA GLN A 549 -11.52 0.47 -22.90
C GLN A 549 -10.45 1.42 -23.41
N VAL A 550 -9.30 1.53 -22.74
CA VAL A 550 -8.17 2.32 -23.24
C VAL A 550 -7.50 1.66 -24.46
N ALA A 551 -7.59 0.34 -24.59
CA ALA A 551 -6.99 -0.40 -25.69
C ALA A 551 -7.76 -0.23 -27.02
N VAL A 552 -9.07 -0.03 -26.94
CA VAL A 552 -9.97 0.26 -28.08
C VAL A 552 -9.68 1.68 -28.57
#